data_AF-A0ABC8LSQ5-F1
#
_entry.id   AF-A0ABC8LSQ5-F1
#
_cell.length_a   1.000
_cell.length_b   1.000
_cell.length_c   1.000
_cell.angle_alpha   90.00
_cell.angle_beta   90.00
_cell.angle_gamma   90.00
#
_symmetry.space_group_name_H-M   'P 1'
#
loop_
_entity.id
_entity.type
_entity.pdbx_description
1 polymer ?
#
loop_
_entity_poly.entity_id
_entity_poly.type
_entity_poly.pdbx_seq_one_letter_code
_entity_poly.pdbx_strand_id
1 'polypeptide(L)'
;MEGGASLYNPRTVEEVFRDFKGRRAAIVKALTSDVGEFYQQCDPEKENLCLYGLPNEQWEVNLPAEEVPPELPEPALGINFARDGLSEKEWLSLVAIHSDTWLLSVSFYFGSRFSFDKADRKRLFDMINGIPTIFEVVTGNMKKQTKEKSSAANQNGNLSKSDSKVRSSDGKHSKAMQANNEEDESEEEDTDEHGETLCGACGDGDGTGTDDFWICCDVCEVWFHGKCVKITPARAEHIKQYKCPACSNKRARP
;
A
#
# COMPACT_ATOMS: atom_id res chain seq x y z
N MET A 1 -0.04 47.95 -2.02
CA MET A 1 -1.28 47.26 -1.64
C MET A 1 -0.97 45.77 -1.71
N GLU A 2 -0.71 45.18 -0.54
CA GLU A 2 -0.43 43.75 -0.39
C GLU A 2 -1.71 42.97 -0.70
N GLY A 3 -1.69 42.22 -1.80
CA GLY A 3 -2.68 41.19 -2.09
C GLY A 3 -2.23 39.92 -1.42
N GLY A 4 -2.61 39.73 -0.15
CA GLY A 4 -2.39 38.47 0.56
C GLY A 4 -3.03 37.33 -0.23
N ALA A 5 -2.20 36.40 -0.69
CA ALA A 5 -2.68 35.12 -1.18
C ALA A 5 -3.48 34.48 -0.04
N SER A 6 -4.79 34.32 -0.24
CA SER A 6 -5.63 33.56 0.67
C SER A 6 -4.98 32.18 0.84
N LEU A 7 -4.40 31.92 2.02
CA LEU A 7 -3.79 30.64 2.36
C LEU A 7 -4.79 29.52 2.04
N TYR A 8 -4.52 28.78 0.97
CA TYR A 8 -5.36 27.67 0.56
C TYR A 8 -5.31 26.61 1.66
N ASN A 9 -6.45 26.35 2.30
CA ASN A 9 -6.52 25.54 3.51
C ASN A 9 -7.69 24.54 3.37
N PRO A 10 -7.49 23.41 2.68
CA PRO A 10 -8.55 22.41 2.52
C PRO A 10 -8.94 21.89 3.90
N ARG A 11 -10.22 21.68 4.22
CA ARG A 11 -10.65 21.23 5.56
C ARG A 11 -11.46 19.94 5.57
N THR A 12 -11.94 19.48 4.41
CA THR A 12 -12.66 18.21 4.28
C THR A 12 -11.90 17.19 3.45
N VAL A 13 -12.31 15.91 3.53
CA VAL A 13 -11.74 14.82 2.71
C VAL A 13 -11.78 15.15 1.21
N GLU A 14 -12.89 15.73 0.74
CA GLU A 14 -13.07 16.14 -0.67
C GLU A 14 -12.12 17.27 -1.07
N GLU A 15 -11.86 18.20 -0.16
CA GLU A 15 -10.97 19.34 -0.43
C GLU A 15 -9.51 18.92 -0.45
N VAL A 16 -9.11 18.01 0.45
CA VAL A 16 -7.78 17.39 0.44
C VAL A 16 -7.60 16.52 -0.81
N PHE A 17 -8.62 15.76 -1.20
CA PHE A 17 -8.57 15.01 -2.45
C PHE A 17 -8.54 15.92 -3.69
N ARG A 18 -9.22 17.06 -3.67
CA ARG A 18 -9.14 18.07 -4.73
C ARG A 18 -7.74 18.65 -4.84
N ASP A 19 -7.11 18.98 -3.71
CA ASP A 19 -5.71 19.41 -3.65
C ASP A 19 -4.79 18.34 -4.26
N PHE A 20 -4.89 17.09 -3.79
CA PHE A 20 -4.15 15.95 -4.33
C PHE A 20 -4.29 15.82 -5.85
N LYS A 21 -5.52 15.90 -6.39
CA LYS A 21 -5.76 15.84 -7.83
C LYS A 21 -5.09 16.98 -8.59
N GLY A 22 -5.14 18.20 -8.06
CA GLY A 22 -4.53 19.36 -8.70
C GLY A 22 -3.02 19.21 -8.80
N ARG A 23 -2.38 18.86 -7.69
CA ARG A 23 -0.93 18.60 -7.64
C ARG A 23 -0.51 17.41 -8.50
N ARG A 24 -1.31 16.34 -8.50
CA ARG A 24 -1.09 15.17 -9.37
C ARG A 24 -1.18 15.56 -10.85
N ALA A 25 -2.19 16.34 -11.23
CA ALA A 25 -2.35 16.79 -12.61
C ALA A 25 -1.16 17.63 -13.08
N ALA A 26 -0.66 18.52 -12.23
CA ALA A 26 0.56 19.29 -12.48
C ALA A 26 1.77 18.37 -12.77
N ILE A 27 2.02 17.38 -11.92
CA ILE A 27 3.15 16.47 -12.09
C ILE A 27 2.98 15.57 -13.32
N VAL A 28 1.77 15.05 -13.56
CA VAL A 28 1.48 14.30 -14.79
C VAL A 28 1.79 15.15 -16.01
N LYS A 29 1.40 16.44 -16.00
CA LYS A 29 1.70 17.38 -17.08
C LYS A 29 3.22 17.53 -17.28
N ALA A 30 3.99 17.75 -16.20
CA ALA A 30 5.45 17.85 -16.23
C ALA A 30 6.12 16.60 -16.84
N LEU A 31 5.67 15.41 -16.45
CA LEU A 31 6.27 14.13 -16.87
C LEU A 31 5.71 13.58 -18.19
N THR A 32 4.78 14.29 -18.83
CA THR A 32 4.19 13.87 -20.11
C THR A 32 4.16 14.99 -21.14
N SER A 33 3.21 15.93 -21.01
CA SER A 33 2.94 16.98 -21.99
C SER A 33 4.09 17.98 -22.08
N ASP A 34 4.68 18.32 -20.94
CA ASP A 34 5.72 19.33 -20.81
C ASP A 34 7.11 18.68 -20.59
N VAL A 35 7.28 17.40 -20.93
CA VAL A 35 8.49 16.62 -20.59
C VAL A 35 9.78 17.25 -21.12
N GLY A 36 9.75 17.88 -22.30
CA GLY A 36 10.91 18.57 -22.86
C GLY A 36 11.31 19.81 -22.04
N GLU A 37 10.34 20.57 -21.56
CA GLU A 37 10.59 21.74 -20.70
C GLU A 37 11.10 21.29 -19.32
N PHE A 38 10.43 20.30 -18.73
CA PHE A 38 10.83 19.71 -17.46
C PHE A 38 12.26 19.15 -17.50
N TYR A 39 12.61 18.39 -18.54
CA TYR A 39 13.95 17.84 -18.74
C TYR A 39 15.02 18.94 -18.82
N GLN A 40 14.72 20.03 -19.55
CA GLN A 40 15.63 21.16 -19.69
C GLN A 40 15.85 21.90 -18.36
N GLN A 41 14.81 22.04 -17.53
CA GLN A 41 14.91 22.70 -16.23
C GLN A 41 15.73 21.89 -15.21
N CYS A 42 15.70 20.54 -15.31
CA CYS A 42 16.44 19.61 -14.45
C CYS A 42 17.93 19.50 -14.82
N ASP A 43 18.65 20.62 -14.82
CA ASP A 43 20.08 20.70 -15.13
C ASP A 43 20.94 20.04 -14.02
N PRO A 44 21.75 18.99 -14.32
CA PRO A 44 22.61 18.32 -13.35
C PRO A 44 23.74 19.20 -12.80
N GLU A 45 24.08 20.30 -13.48
CA GLU A 45 25.11 21.26 -13.03
C GLU A 45 24.55 22.27 -12.00
N LYS A 46 23.23 22.28 -11.79
CA LYS A 46 22.60 23.08 -10.73
C LYS A 46 22.64 22.33 -9.39
N GLU A 47 22.35 23.08 -8.34
CA GLU A 47 22.08 22.52 -7.01
C GLU A 47 20.96 21.46 -7.03
N ASN A 48 20.76 20.76 -5.92
CA ASN A 48 19.82 19.65 -5.86
C ASN A 48 18.37 20.17 -6.04
N LEU A 49 17.76 19.85 -7.16
CA LEU A 49 16.41 20.30 -7.50
C LEU A 49 15.34 19.29 -7.09
N CYS A 50 14.14 19.79 -6.90
CA CYS A 50 12.91 19.09 -6.59
C CYS A 50 11.85 19.37 -7.68
N LEU A 51 10.91 18.45 -7.86
CA LEU A 51 9.69 18.68 -8.65
C LEU A 51 8.51 18.87 -7.72
N TYR A 52 7.84 20.02 -7.81
CA TYR A 52 6.64 20.33 -7.05
C TYR A 52 5.41 20.36 -7.96
N GLY A 53 4.33 19.75 -7.48
CA GLY A 53 2.98 19.94 -8.00
C GLY A 53 2.19 20.90 -7.12
N LEU A 54 1.57 21.91 -7.73
CA LEU A 54 0.75 22.90 -7.04
C LEU A 54 -0.75 22.60 -7.20
N PRO A 55 -1.61 23.01 -6.24
CA PRO A 55 -3.05 22.71 -6.28
C PRO A 55 -3.79 23.34 -7.46
N ASN A 56 -3.20 24.37 -8.08
CA ASN A 56 -3.71 25.05 -9.28
C ASN A 56 -3.29 24.38 -10.60
N GLU A 57 -2.85 23.13 -10.54
CA GLU A 57 -2.42 22.32 -11.69
C GLU A 57 -1.17 22.86 -12.41
N GLN A 58 -0.39 23.71 -11.75
CA GLN A 58 0.93 24.13 -12.20
C GLN A 58 2.02 23.31 -11.52
N TRP A 59 3.11 23.06 -12.23
CA TRP A 59 4.30 22.41 -11.69
C TRP A 59 5.47 23.40 -11.67
N GLU A 60 6.44 23.16 -10.80
CA GLU A 60 7.68 23.93 -10.73
C GLU A 60 8.86 23.03 -10.40
N VAL A 61 10.03 23.35 -10.96
CA VAL A 61 11.31 22.76 -10.57
C VAL A 61 12.06 23.80 -9.77
N ASN A 62 12.31 23.52 -8.50
CA ASN A 62 12.89 24.49 -7.57
C ASN A 62 13.79 23.82 -6.53
N LEU A 63 14.54 24.63 -5.79
CA LEU A 63 15.27 24.19 -4.61
C LEU A 63 14.30 23.76 -3.49
N PRO A 64 14.73 22.88 -2.57
CA PRO A 64 13.94 22.55 -1.37
C PRO A 64 13.63 23.80 -0.55
N ALA A 65 12.55 23.77 0.24
CA ALA A 65 12.18 24.93 1.05
C ALA A 65 13.30 25.31 2.03
N GLU A 66 13.58 26.61 2.15
CA GLU A 66 14.57 27.15 3.09
C GLU A 66 14.07 27.18 4.54
N GLU A 67 12.75 27.13 4.75
CA GLU A 67 12.13 27.19 6.07
C GLU A 67 12.34 25.89 6.86
N VAL A 68 12.63 26.03 8.17
CA VAL A 68 12.91 24.91 9.07
C VAL A 68 12.05 24.98 10.34
N PRO A 69 11.11 24.04 10.56
CA PRO A 69 10.69 22.96 9.64
C PRO A 69 9.83 23.52 8.48
N PRO A 70 9.84 22.87 7.30
CA PRO A 70 8.99 23.27 6.19
C PRO A 70 7.50 23.07 6.52
N GLU A 71 6.63 23.86 5.90
CA GLU A 71 5.19 23.78 6.15
C GLU A 71 4.57 22.46 5.65
N LEU A 72 5.05 21.94 4.52
CA LEU A 72 4.60 20.69 3.92
C LEU A 72 5.75 19.68 3.86
N PRO A 73 5.46 18.36 3.76
CA PRO A 73 6.47 17.37 3.42
C PRO A 73 7.21 17.74 2.13
N GLU A 74 8.53 17.58 2.14
CA GLU A 74 9.37 17.88 0.96
C GLU A 74 9.35 16.72 -0.05
N PRO A 75 9.35 17.01 -1.36
CA PRO A 75 9.54 16.00 -2.41
C PRO A 75 10.98 15.48 -2.43
N ALA A 76 11.25 14.52 -3.32
CA ALA A 76 12.59 13.97 -3.48
C ALA A 76 13.59 15.02 -3.98
N LEU A 77 14.68 15.18 -3.23
CA LEU A 77 15.75 16.11 -3.51
C LEU A 77 16.78 15.51 -4.49
N GLY A 78 17.23 16.32 -5.44
CA GLY A 78 18.32 15.96 -6.35
C GLY A 78 17.87 15.12 -7.54
N ILE A 79 16.63 15.30 -8.02
CA ILE A 79 16.12 14.55 -9.18
C ILE A 79 16.94 14.81 -10.45
N ASN A 80 17.61 15.96 -10.54
CA ASN A 80 18.48 16.34 -11.64
C ASN A 80 19.78 15.54 -11.71
N PHE A 81 20.30 15.02 -10.59
CA PHE A 81 21.58 14.29 -10.56
C PHE A 81 21.54 12.97 -11.34
N ALA A 82 20.42 12.26 -11.27
CA ALA A 82 20.26 10.97 -11.94
C ALA A 82 19.86 11.09 -13.41
N ARG A 83 19.59 12.31 -13.92
CA ARG A 83 19.00 12.54 -15.25
C ARG A 83 19.87 11.99 -16.37
N ASP A 84 21.17 12.26 -16.34
CA ASP A 84 22.10 11.89 -17.42
C ASP A 84 22.71 10.50 -17.23
N GLY A 85 22.54 9.89 -16.05
CA GLY A 85 23.01 8.55 -15.72
C GLY A 85 22.03 7.42 -16.03
N LEU A 86 20.79 7.75 -16.40
CA LEU A 86 19.70 6.80 -16.69
C LEU A 86 19.14 7.05 -18.08
N SER A 87 18.44 6.06 -18.65
CA SER A 87 17.59 6.36 -19.81
C SER A 87 16.46 7.31 -19.41
N GLU A 88 16.01 8.14 -20.35
CA GLU A 88 14.92 9.11 -20.10
C GLU A 88 13.68 8.42 -19.47
N LYS A 89 13.32 7.24 -19.96
CA LYS A 89 12.20 6.46 -19.43
C LYS A 89 12.42 6.00 -17.98
N GLU A 90 13.62 5.54 -17.65
CA GLU A 90 13.95 5.10 -16.28
C GLU A 90 13.97 6.28 -15.32
N TRP A 91 14.56 7.41 -15.75
CA TRP A 91 14.58 8.63 -14.97
C TRP A 91 13.17 9.17 -14.70
N LEU A 92 12.33 9.30 -15.73
CA LEU A 92 10.94 9.74 -15.58
C LEU A 92 10.13 8.80 -14.69
N SER A 93 10.38 7.48 -14.79
CA SER A 93 9.74 6.49 -13.92
C SER A 93 10.15 6.66 -12.45
N LEU A 94 11.43 6.94 -12.19
CA LEU A 94 11.94 7.21 -10.86
C LEU A 94 11.30 8.48 -10.28
N VAL A 95 11.28 9.58 -11.05
CA VAL A 95 10.63 10.84 -10.63
C VAL A 95 9.14 10.61 -10.35
N ALA A 96 8.45 9.82 -11.17
CA ALA A 96 7.04 9.49 -10.96
C ALA A 96 6.80 8.74 -9.63
N ILE A 97 7.60 7.71 -9.31
CA ILE A 97 7.48 6.94 -8.06
C ILE A 97 7.67 7.83 -6.83
N HIS A 98 8.69 8.69 -6.86
CA HIS A 98 8.94 9.63 -5.77
C HIS A 98 7.83 10.67 -5.64
N SER A 99 7.28 11.13 -6.77
CA SER A 99 6.15 12.07 -6.79
C SER A 99 4.87 11.44 -6.23
N ASP A 100 4.57 10.19 -6.57
CA ASP A 100 3.42 9.44 -6.02
C ASP A 100 3.50 9.36 -4.49
N THR A 101 4.69 9.05 -3.96
CA THR A 101 4.94 8.97 -2.51
C THR A 101 4.80 10.34 -1.83
N TRP A 102 5.34 11.38 -2.45
CA TRP A 102 5.22 12.75 -1.94
C TRP A 102 3.77 13.22 -1.87
N LEU A 103 2.96 12.98 -2.91
CA LEU A 103 1.56 13.36 -2.93
C LEU A 103 0.74 12.64 -1.85
N LEU A 104 1.03 11.36 -1.59
CA LEU A 104 0.42 10.63 -0.48
C LEU A 104 0.80 11.26 0.86
N SER A 105 2.08 11.60 1.05
CA SER A 105 2.58 12.28 2.26
C SER A 105 1.89 13.62 2.50
N VAL A 106 1.81 14.49 1.49
CA VAL A 106 1.11 15.79 1.57
C VAL A 106 -0.38 15.61 1.91
N SER A 107 -1.04 14.63 1.30
CA SER A 107 -2.46 14.36 1.54
C SER A 107 -2.72 13.94 2.99
N PHE A 108 -1.87 13.07 3.55
CA PHE A 108 -2.02 12.59 4.93
C PHE A 108 -1.47 13.56 5.98
N TYR A 109 -0.53 14.44 5.60
CA TYR A 109 -0.16 15.61 6.41
C TYR A 109 -1.39 16.49 6.64
N PHE A 110 -2.11 16.84 5.57
CA PHE A 110 -3.36 17.59 5.67
C PHE A 110 -4.42 16.84 6.48
N GLY A 111 -4.60 15.54 6.24
CA GLY A 111 -5.51 14.72 7.06
C GLY A 111 -5.20 14.81 8.55
N SER A 112 -3.92 14.76 8.93
CA SER A 112 -3.50 14.90 10.33
C SER A 112 -3.73 16.32 10.86
N ARG A 113 -3.36 17.35 10.08
CA ARG A 113 -3.53 18.77 10.43
C ARG A 113 -5.01 19.14 10.63
N PHE A 114 -5.92 18.50 9.91
CA PHE A 114 -7.37 18.73 9.99
C PHE A 114 -8.10 17.71 10.86
N SER A 115 -7.36 16.90 11.63
CA SER A 115 -7.91 15.94 12.58
C SER A 115 -8.84 14.89 11.97
N PHE A 116 -8.51 14.38 10.78
CA PHE A 116 -9.24 13.28 10.14
C PHE A 116 -9.19 12.02 11.01
N ASP A 117 -10.36 11.46 11.27
CA ASP A 117 -10.49 10.22 12.02
C ASP A 117 -10.14 8.99 11.14
N LYS A 118 -10.34 7.79 11.69
CA LYS A 118 -10.07 6.53 10.96
C LYS A 118 -10.89 6.42 9.67
N ALA A 119 -12.16 6.82 9.71
CA ALA A 119 -13.07 6.72 8.57
C ALA A 119 -12.71 7.74 7.48
N ASP A 120 -12.36 8.96 7.87
CA ASP A 120 -11.90 10.02 6.96
C ASP A 120 -10.62 9.63 6.24
N ARG A 121 -9.62 9.10 6.97
CA ARG A 121 -8.36 8.62 6.38
C ARG A 121 -8.59 7.46 5.42
N LYS A 122 -9.46 6.51 5.77
CA LYS A 122 -9.84 5.41 4.87
C LYS A 122 -10.48 5.95 3.60
N ARG A 123 -11.46 6.85 3.74
CA ARG A 123 -12.17 7.45 2.61
C ARG A 123 -11.23 8.22 1.68
N LEU A 124 -10.31 9.01 2.25
CA LEU A 124 -9.30 9.73 1.47
C LEU A 124 -8.42 8.76 0.68
N PHE A 125 -7.95 7.69 1.33
CA PHE A 125 -7.15 6.65 0.66
C PHE A 125 -7.91 5.97 -0.47
N ASP A 126 -9.17 5.59 -0.24
CA ASP A 126 -10.01 4.95 -1.27
C ASP A 126 -10.18 5.88 -2.49
N MET A 127 -10.34 7.19 -2.26
CA MET A 127 -10.44 8.19 -3.34
C MET A 127 -9.12 8.36 -4.10
N ILE A 128 -7.98 8.41 -3.39
CA ILE A 128 -6.63 8.46 -3.98
C ILE A 128 -6.34 7.22 -4.81
N ASN A 129 -6.62 6.03 -4.25
CA ASN A 129 -6.36 4.75 -4.90
C ASN A 129 -7.35 4.45 -6.04
N GLY A 130 -8.45 5.20 -6.13
CA GLY A 130 -9.42 5.12 -7.23
C GLY A 130 -8.93 5.74 -8.54
N ILE A 131 -7.74 6.36 -8.58
CA ILE A 131 -7.13 6.88 -9.80
C ILE A 131 -5.74 6.27 -10.04
N PRO A 132 -5.28 6.15 -11.30
CA PRO A 132 -3.97 5.59 -11.59
C PRO A 132 -2.86 6.43 -10.94
N THR A 133 -1.80 5.76 -10.50
CA THR A 133 -0.56 6.41 -10.08
C THR A 133 0.08 7.19 -11.22
N ILE A 134 0.92 8.17 -10.90
CA ILE A 134 1.70 8.91 -11.91
C ILE A 134 2.62 7.93 -12.63
N PHE A 135 3.23 6.99 -11.90
CA PHE A 135 4.05 5.93 -12.48
C PHE A 135 3.29 5.09 -13.52
N GLU A 136 2.05 4.65 -13.23
CA GLU A 136 1.24 3.90 -14.20
C GLU A 136 0.91 4.71 -15.45
N VAL A 137 0.66 6.03 -15.29
CA VAL A 137 0.42 6.93 -16.42
C VAL A 137 1.68 7.09 -17.28
N VAL A 138 2.83 7.38 -16.66
CA VAL A 138 4.11 7.61 -17.36
C VAL A 138 4.63 6.34 -18.04
N THR A 139 4.44 5.18 -17.42
CA THR A 139 4.91 3.90 -17.98
C THR A 139 3.93 3.26 -18.98
N GLY A 140 2.70 3.76 -19.06
CA GLY A 140 1.63 3.16 -19.86
C GLY A 140 1.10 1.83 -19.29
N ASN A 141 1.43 1.50 -18.03
CA ASN A 141 1.04 0.27 -17.35
C ASN A 141 -0.38 0.33 -16.76
N MET A 142 -1.28 1.10 -17.35
CA MET A 142 -2.68 1.15 -16.97
C MET A 142 -3.34 -0.22 -17.19
N LYS A 143 -3.27 -1.10 -16.19
CA LYS A 143 -4.00 -2.36 -16.21
C LYS A 143 -5.49 -2.04 -16.37
N LYS A 144 -6.15 -2.75 -17.29
CA LYS A 144 -7.60 -2.77 -17.47
C LYS A 144 -8.27 -3.17 -16.14
N GLN A 145 -8.51 -2.23 -15.24
CA GLN A 145 -9.48 -2.43 -14.17
C GLN A 145 -10.88 -2.30 -14.76
N THR A 146 -11.29 -3.35 -15.46
CA THR A 146 -12.70 -3.61 -15.72
C THR A 146 -13.15 -4.66 -14.73
N LYS A 147 -14.11 -4.29 -13.87
CA LYS A 147 -15.10 -5.16 -13.24
C LYS A 147 -14.68 -5.90 -11.97
N GLU A 148 -14.66 -5.18 -10.85
CA GLU A 148 -15.18 -5.79 -9.62
C GLU A 148 -16.71 -5.67 -9.58
N LYS A 149 -17.32 -6.76 -9.12
CA LYS A 149 -18.68 -7.20 -9.45
C LYS A 149 -19.61 -6.78 -8.32
N SER A 150 -20.42 -5.74 -8.55
CA SER A 150 -21.65 -5.50 -7.78
C SER A 150 -22.56 -6.72 -7.90
N SER A 151 -22.59 -7.52 -6.83
CA SER A 151 -23.45 -8.69 -6.70
C SER A 151 -24.53 -8.37 -5.66
N ALA A 152 -25.65 -7.82 -6.13
CA ALA A 152 -26.91 -7.88 -5.42
C ALA A 152 -28.02 -8.06 -6.46
N ALA A 153 -28.44 -9.32 -6.62
CA ALA A 153 -29.57 -9.68 -7.45
C ALA A 153 -30.87 -9.27 -6.75
N ASN A 154 -31.81 -8.72 -7.51
CA ASN A 154 -33.22 -8.83 -7.18
C ASN A 154 -34.00 -9.06 -8.48
N GLN A 155 -34.26 -10.34 -8.78
CA GLN A 155 -35.20 -10.73 -9.83
C GLN A 155 -36.59 -10.82 -9.21
N ASN A 156 -37.57 -10.15 -9.83
CA ASN A 156 -38.98 -10.22 -9.45
C ASN A 156 -39.80 -10.79 -10.61
N GLY A 157 -40.54 -11.88 -10.31
CA GLY A 157 -41.76 -12.42 -10.92
C GLY A 157 -41.98 -12.39 -12.45
N ASN A 158 -42.29 -13.55 -13.07
CA ASN A 158 -43.64 -14.13 -13.01
C ASN A 158 -43.78 -15.46 -13.79
N LEU A 159 -44.72 -16.27 -13.31
CA LEU A 159 -45.18 -17.59 -13.74
C LEU A 159 -45.79 -17.64 -15.16
N SER A 160 -45.80 -18.83 -15.80
CA SER A 160 -47.03 -19.66 -15.96
C SER A 160 -46.96 -20.78 -17.02
N LYS A 161 -47.54 -21.94 -16.64
CA LYS A 161 -48.29 -22.96 -17.47
C LYS A 161 -47.46 -23.95 -18.32
N SER A 162 -47.79 -25.24 -18.42
CA SER A 162 -49.06 -25.96 -18.16
C SER A 162 -48.87 -27.49 -18.05
N ASP A 163 -49.77 -28.11 -17.30
CA ASP A 163 -50.07 -29.54 -17.08
C ASP A 163 -50.04 -30.51 -18.28
N SER A 164 -49.68 -31.78 -18.03
CA SER A 164 -50.60 -32.94 -18.19
C SER A 164 -50.01 -34.32 -17.77
N LYS A 165 -50.24 -34.70 -16.50
CA LYS A 165 -50.91 -35.93 -16.01
C LYS A 165 -50.80 -37.25 -16.81
N VAL A 166 -50.16 -38.30 -16.24
CA VAL A 166 -50.68 -39.70 -16.14
C VAL A 166 -50.06 -40.41 -14.92
N ARG A 167 -50.90 -41.19 -14.22
CA ARG A 167 -50.73 -41.91 -12.95
C ARG A 167 -50.21 -43.35 -13.14
N SER A 168 -49.51 -43.89 -12.13
CA SER A 168 -49.75 -45.18 -11.41
C SER A 168 -48.43 -45.64 -10.75
N SER A 169 -48.23 -45.54 -9.43
CA SER A 169 -48.64 -46.38 -8.27
C SER A 169 -47.85 -47.70 -8.06
N ASP A 170 -47.36 -47.81 -6.82
CA ASP A 170 -46.79 -48.95 -6.05
C ASP A 170 -45.34 -49.39 -6.39
N GLY A 171 -44.36 -49.47 -5.48
CA GLY A 171 -44.29 -49.30 -4.04
C GLY A 171 -43.15 -50.18 -3.48
N LYS A 172 -42.30 -49.64 -2.59
CA LYS A 172 -41.71 -50.29 -1.36
C LYS A 172 -40.37 -49.66 -0.91
N HIS A 173 -40.38 -49.24 0.36
CA HIS A 173 -39.37 -49.27 1.44
C HIS A 173 -37.88 -49.00 1.08
N SER A 174 -37.12 -48.16 1.81
CA SER A 174 -37.01 -48.07 3.28
C SER A 174 -36.35 -46.75 3.76
N LYS A 175 -36.78 -46.33 4.98
CA LYS A 175 -36.18 -45.37 5.94
C LYS A 175 -34.64 -45.54 6.09
N ALA A 176 -33.81 -44.56 6.45
CA ALA A 176 -33.93 -43.56 7.53
C ALA A 176 -33.02 -42.33 7.25
N MET A 177 -33.47 -41.08 7.48
CA MET A 177 -33.19 -40.16 8.64
C MET A 177 -31.69 -39.87 8.83
N GLN A 178 -31.17 -38.64 9.02
CA GLN A 178 -31.61 -37.25 9.30
C GLN A 178 -30.33 -36.40 9.05
N ALA A 179 -30.30 -35.22 8.42
CA ALA A 179 -30.93 -33.93 8.72
C ALA A 179 -30.44 -33.24 10.02
N ASN A 180 -29.90 -32.03 9.83
CA ASN A 180 -29.67 -30.91 10.76
C ASN A 180 -28.48 -31.01 11.74
N ASN A 181 -27.71 -29.95 12.03
CA ASN A 181 -28.00 -28.51 12.03
C ASN A 181 -26.76 -27.70 11.61
N GLU A 182 -26.99 -26.65 10.82
CA GLU A 182 -26.28 -25.38 10.92
C GLU A 182 -26.94 -24.56 12.04
N GLU A 183 -26.15 -23.82 12.81
CA GLU A 183 -26.44 -22.58 13.59
C GLU A 183 -25.20 -22.36 14.48
N ASP A 184 -24.32 -21.42 14.14
CA ASP A 184 -24.38 -19.99 14.48
C ASP A 184 -23.94 -19.76 15.93
N GLU A 185 -22.72 -19.23 16.11
CA GLU A 185 -22.41 -18.40 17.27
C GLU A 185 -21.20 -17.51 16.96
N SER A 186 -21.43 -16.24 17.27
CA SER A 186 -20.65 -15.02 17.13
C SER A 186 -19.30 -15.02 17.85
N GLU A 187 -18.60 -13.89 17.70
CA GLU A 187 -17.43 -13.39 18.45
C GLU A 187 -16.15 -13.45 17.60
N GLU A 188 -15.24 -12.49 17.54
CA GLU A 188 -15.06 -11.15 18.11
C GLU A 188 -13.86 -10.57 17.32
N GLU A 189 -13.76 -9.24 17.25
CA GLU A 189 -12.52 -8.46 17.09
C GLU A 189 -11.25 -9.14 16.51
N ASP A 190 -10.97 -8.98 15.21
CA ASP A 190 -9.59 -9.14 14.70
C ASP A 190 -8.94 -7.77 14.52
N THR A 191 -8.35 -7.35 15.62
CA THR A 191 -7.23 -6.41 15.72
C THR A 191 -6.01 -6.94 14.95
N ASP A 192 -5.31 -6.03 14.27
CA ASP A 192 -3.86 -6.11 14.02
C ASP A 192 -3.30 -7.38 13.34
N GLU A 193 -3.60 -7.58 12.05
CA GLU A 193 -2.78 -8.47 11.21
C GLU A 193 -1.49 -7.76 10.75
N HIS A 194 -0.71 -7.25 11.71
CA HIS A 194 0.73 -7.25 11.57
C HIS A 194 1.11 -8.72 11.64
N GLY A 195 1.66 -9.28 10.56
CA GLY A 195 2.19 -10.65 10.59
C GLY A 195 3.27 -10.75 11.67
N GLU A 196 2.87 -11.15 12.86
CA GLU A 196 3.76 -11.36 13.99
C GLU A 196 4.76 -12.42 13.57
N THR A 197 6.04 -12.05 13.51
CA THR A 197 7.08 -13.01 13.17
C THR A 197 7.15 -14.02 14.30
N LEU A 198 6.60 -15.23 14.09
CA LEU A 198 6.56 -16.26 15.12
C LEU A 198 7.90 -16.98 15.23
N CYS A 199 8.34 -17.23 16.46
CA CYS A 199 9.53 -18.01 16.73
C CYS A 199 9.32 -19.48 16.36
N GLY A 200 10.14 -20.03 15.46
CA GLY A 200 10.05 -21.43 15.02
C GLY A 200 10.34 -22.49 16.07
N ALA A 201 10.61 -22.11 17.33
CA ALA A 201 10.84 -23.02 18.44
C ALA A 201 9.75 -22.97 19.53
N CYS A 202 9.21 -21.78 19.86
CA CYS A 202 8.14 -21.65 20.86
C CYS A 202 6.77 -21.32 20.27
N GLY A 203 6.71 -20.84 19.02
CA GLY A 203 5.45 -20.45 18.37
C GLY A 203 4.95 -19.07 18.77
N ASP A 204 5.62 -18.40 19.71
CA ASP A 204 5.23 -17.06 20.18
C ASP A 204 5.90 -15.96 19.35
N GLY A 205 5.20 -14.82 19.22
CA GLY A 205 5.74 -13.55 18.73
C GLY A 205 6.55 -12.79 19.81
N ASP A 206 6.70 -11.48 19.65
CA ASP A 206 7.38 -10.58 20.58
C ASP A 206 6.53 -10.31 21.84
N GLY A 207 6.51 -11.29 22.74
CA GLY A 207 5.81 -11.20 24.02
C GLY A 207 6.39 -10.14 24.96
N THR A 208 5.77 -8.95 24.99
CA THR A 208 5.84 -7.95 26.07
C THR A 208 7.23 -7.69 26.67
N GLY A 209 8.07 -6.95 25.95
CA GLY A 209 9.28 -6.41 26.55
C GLY A 209 10.34 -6.09 25.51
N THR A 210 10.75 -4.83 25.48
CA THR A 210 11.86 -4.33 24.67
C THR A 210 13.08 -5.25 24.74
N ASP A 211 13.64 -5.58 23.57
CA ASP A 211 14.99 -6.13 23.36
C ASP A 211 15.19 -7.66 23.36
N ASP A 212 14.18 -8.43 22.93
CA ASP A 212 14.40 -9.85 22.61
C ASP A 212 15.21 -9.99 21.31
N PHE A 213 16.41 -10.56 21.41
CA PHE A 213 17.29 -10.83 20.27
C PHE A 213 16.79 -12.03 19.42
N TRP A 214 16.79 -11.86 18.09
CA TRP A 214 16.37 -12.88 17.12
C TRP A 214 17.50 -13.30 16.17
N ILE A 215 17.44 -14.55 15.70
CA ILE A 215 18.37 -15.10 14.70
C ILE A 215 17.64 -15.96 13.66
N CYS A 216 17.96 -15.78 12.38
CA CYS A 216 17.41 -16.54 11.26
C CYS A 216 18.31 -17.71 10.88
N CYS A 217 17.73 -18.89 10.64
CA CYS A 217 18.44 -20.08 10.18
C CYS A 217 18.70 -20.04 8.67
N ASP A 218 19.97 -20.11 8.23
CA ASP A 218 20.36 -20.08 6.81
C ASP A 218 19.92 -21.30 5.97
N VAL A 219 19.30 -22.31 6.61
CA VAL A 219 18.87 -23.54 5.93
C VAL A 219 17.36 -23.59 5.71
N CYS A 220 16.58 -23.11 6.67
CA CYS A 220 15.11 -23.17 6.60
C CYS A 220 14.45 -21.79 6.60
N GLU A 221 15.23 -20.71 6.69
CA GLU A 221 14.77 -19.32 6.67
C GLU A 221 13.75 -18.97 7.77
N VAL A 222 13.72 -19.77 8.83
CA VAL A 222 12.85 -19.55 10.00
C VAL A 222 13.58 -18.73 11.05
N TRP A 223 12.84 -17.80 11.67
CA TRP A 223 13.29 -16.93 12.75
C TRP A 223 13.10 -17.56 14.13
N PHE A 224 14.05 -17.31 15.03
CA PHE A 224 14.03 -17.84 16.38
C PHE A 224 14.47 -16.77 17.38
N HIS A 225 13.85 -16.73 18.55
CA HIS A 225 14.44 -16.04 19.69
C HIS A 225 15.79 -16.67 20.03
N GLY A 226 16.83 -15.87 20.28
CA GLY A 226 18.15 -16.36 20.68
C GLY A 226 18.08 -17.27 21.91
N LYS A 227 17.20 -16.94 22.88
CA LYS A 227 16.92 -17.78 24.07
C LYS A 227 16.39 -19.17 23.70
N CYS A 228 15.47 -19.26 22.74
CA CYS A 228 14.87 -20.53 22.31
C CYS A 228 15.87 -21.47 21.61
N VAL A 229 16.95 -20.92 21.04
CA VAL A 229 18.00 -21.70 20.36
C VAL A 229 19.36 -21.63 21.05
N LYS A 230 19.42 -21.09 22.27
CA LYS A 230 20.65 -20.98 23.10
C LYS A 230 21.78 -20.21 22.41
N ILE A 231 21.44 -19.15 21.70
CA ILE A 231 22.37 -18.20 21.08
C ILE A 231 22.21 -16.83 21.74
N THR A 232 23.31 -16.28 22.23
CA THR A 232 23.38 -14.91 22.76
C THR A 232 23.75 -13.94 21.63
N PRO A 233 23.40 -12.64 21.73
CA PRO A 233 23.79 -11.63 20.75
C PRO A 233 25.30 -11.62 20.46
N ALA A 234 26.13 -11.61 21.51
CA ALA A 234 27.60 -11.65 21.39
C ALA A 234 28.12 -12.90 20.65
N ARG A 235 27.42 -14.04 20.76
CA ARG A 235 27.76 -15.25 20.01
C ARG A 235 27.36 -15.12 18.55
N ALA A 236 26.21 -14.50 18.26
CA ALA A 236 25.70 -14.32 16.91
C ALA A 236 26.60 -13.43 16.04
N GLU A 237 27.24 -12.41 16.62
CA GLU A 237 28.23 -11.56 15.93
C GLU A 237 29.37 -12.37 15.27
N HIS A 238 29.68 -13.55 15.80
CA HIS A 238 30.77 -14.40 15.33
C HIS A 238 30.27 -15.59 14.47
N ILE A 239 28.97 -15.72 14.25
CA ILE A 239 28.39 -16.79 13.44
C ILE A 239 28.23 -16.31 12.00
N LYS A 240 29.04 -16.84 11.08
CA LYS A 240 28.91 -16.55 9.65
C LYS A 240 27.70 -17.24 8.99
N GLN A 241 27.35 -18.42 9.48
CA GLN A 241 26.19 -19.20 9.01
C GLN A 241 25.59 -19.93 10.21
N TYR A 242 24.37 -19.58 10.57
CA TYR A 242 23.60 -20.17 11.65
C TYR A 242 22.70 -21.29 11.14
N LYS A 243 22.75 -22.44 11.81
CA LYS A 243 21.83 -23.57 11.59
C LYS A 243 21.05 -23.85 12.86
N CYS A 244 19.72 -23.82 12.77
CA CYS A 244 18.88 -24.18 13.90
C CYS A 244 19.08 -25.64 14.33
N PRO A 245 18.73 -26.01 15.57
CA PRO A 245 18.90 -27.38 16.07
C PRO A 245 18.27 -28.46 15.16
N ALA A 246 17.11 -28.15 14.57
CA ALA A 246 16.43 -29.06 13.64
C ALA A 246 17.23 -29.28 12.34
N CYS A 247 17.85 -28.22 11.79
CA CYS A 247 18.67 -28.32 10.58
C CYS A 247 20.07 -28.89 10.87
N SER A 248 20.61 -28.67 12.07
CA SER A 248 21.89 -29.24 12.50
C SER A 248 21.80 -30.76 12.67
N ASN A 249 20.71 -31.26 13.25
CA ASN A 249 20.53 -32.70 13.51
C ASN A 249 20.12 -33.52 12.28
N LYS A 250 19.77 -32.87 11.15
CA LYS A 250 19.45 -33.56 9.88
C LYS A 250 20.67 -34.16 9.17
N ARG A 251 21.89 -34.01 9.70
CA ARG A 251 23.10 -34.72 9.24
C ARG A 251 23.58 -35.73 10.27
N ALA A 252 23.05 -36.95 10.17
CA ALA A 252 23.80 -38.20 10.20
C ALA A 252 22.80 -39.37 10.25
N ARG A 253 22.46 -39.94 9.10
CA ARG A 253 22.20 -41.37 9.01
C ARG A 253 23.10 -41.91 7.90
N PRO A 254 23.93 -42.93 8.16
CA PRO A 254 24.85 -43.49 7.16
C PRO A 254 24.13 -43.91 5.87
#